data_AF-A0A2D7QY17-F1
#
_entry.id   AF-A0A2D7QY17-F1
#
_cell.length_a   1.000
_cell.length_b   1.000
_cell.length_c   1.000
_cell.angle_alpha   90.00
_cell.angle_beta   90.00
_cell.angle_gamma   90.00
#
_symmetry.space_group_name_H-M   'P 1'
#
loop_
_entity.id
_entity.type
_entity.pdbx_description
1 polymer ?
#
loop_
_entity_poly.entity_id
_entity_poly.type
_entity_poly.pdbx_seq_one_letter_code
_entity_poly.pdbx_strand_id
1 'polypeptide(L)' 'MININEVIEMAWSDDVTFSDIEKEIGIKEPEVKRIMQANLKPSSYKLWRKRVRWIKEKKKKSNNFP' A
#
# COMPACT_ATOMS: atom_id res chain seq x y z
N MET A 1 13.60 -15.08 1.15
CA MET A 1 13.25 -14.51 2.47
C MET A 1 12.55 -13.20 2.18
N ILE A 2 11.34 -12.95 2.70
CA ILE A 2 10.62 -11.70 2.41
C ILE A 2 11.33 -10.55 3.11
N ASN A 3 11.74 -9.53 2.35
CA ASN A 3 12.36 -8.34 2.91
C ASN A 3 11.28 -7.35 3.35
N ILE A 4 11.15 -7.17 4.67
CA ILE A 4 10.14 -6.28 5.25
C ILE A 4 10.38 -4.83 4.83
N ASN A 5 11.64 -4.40 4.64
CA ASN A 5 11.96 -3.05 4.22
C ASN A 5 11.45 -2.78 2.79
N GLU A 6 11.65 -3.74 1.87
CA GLU A 6 11.12 -3.64 0.50
C GLU A 6 9.58 -3.54 0.51
N VAL A 7 8.90 -4.36 1.30
CA VAL A 7 7.43 -4.29 1.43
C VAL A 7 6.99 -2.93 1.95
N ILE A 8 7.70 -2.36 2.93
CA ILE A 8 7.39 -1.04 3.48
C ILE A 8 7.63 0.05 2.43
N GLU A 9 8.76 0.02 1.71
CA GLU A 9 9.10 0.98 0.67
C GLU A 9 8.08 0.95 -0.48
N MET A 10 7.77 -0.24 -0.98
CA MET A 10 6.75 -0.45 -2.01
C MET A 10 5.37 0.01 -1.52
N ALA A 11 4.97 -0.36 -0.31
CA ALA A 11 3.68 0.06 0.25
C ALA A 11 3.63 1.57 0.54
N TRP A 12 4.78 2.24 0.65
CA TRP A 12 4.85 3.68 0.82
C TRP A 12 4.80 4.47 -0.48
N SER A 13 5.15 3.82 -1.59
CA SER A 13 5.16 4.41 -2.93
C SER A 13 3.73 4.64 -3.41
N ASP A 14 3.41 5.88 -3.78
CA ASP A 14 2.08 6.25 -4.25
C ASP A 14 1.74 5.65 -5.64
N ASP A 15 2.75 5.15 -6.34
CA ASP A 15 2.63 4.53 -7.67
C ASP A 15 2.45 3.01 -7.63
N VAL A 16 2.67 2.38 -6.48
CA VAL A 16 2.59 0.93 -6.30
C VAL A 16 1.25 0.56 -5.65
N THR A 17 0.56 -0.42 -6.23
CA THR A 17 -0.67 -0.96 -5.63
C THR A 17 -0.43 -2.24 -4.86
N PHE A 18 -1.40 -2.62 -4.02
CA PHE A 18 -1.38 -3.94 -3.37
C PHE A 18 -1.32 -5.10 -4.37
N SER A 19 -1.88 -4.95 -5.57
CA SER A 19 -1.79 -5.97 -6.61
C SER A 19 -0.39 -6.08 -7.21
N ASP A 20 0.36 -4.98 -7.28
CA ASP A 20 1.75 -4.99 -7.75
C ASP A 20 2.65 -5.65 -6.69
N ILE A 21 2.44 -5.31 -5.40
CA ILE A 21 3.12 -5.98 -4.27
C ILE A 21 2.80 -7.48 -4.26
N GLU A 22 1.55 -7.87 -4.51
CA GLU A 22 1.18 -9.29 -4.59
C GLU A 22 1.86 -10.00 -5.76
N LYS A 23 2.07 -9.33 -6.89
CA LYS A 23 2.78 -9.91 -8.05
C LYS A 23 4.28 -10.04 -7.82
N GLU A 24 4.91 -9.05 -7.20
CA GLU A 24 6.36 -9.05 -6.98
C GLU A 24 6.77 -9.88 -5.75
N ILE A 25 6.04 -9.74 -4.64
CA ILE A 25 6.39 -10.36 -3.35
C ILE A 25 5.55 -11.62 -3.08
N GLY A 26 4.39 -11.78 -3.72
CA GLY A 26 3.50 -12.93 -3.48
C GLY A 26 2.60 -12.80 -2.24
N ILE A 27 2.48 -11.59 -1.66
CA ILE A 27 1.67 -11.36 -0.45
C ILE A 27 0.44 -10.52 -0.72
N LYS A 28 -0.67 -10.86 -0.04
CA LYS A 28 -1.96 -10.19 -0.21
C LYS A 28 -2.04 -8.89 0.57
N GLU A 29 -2.97 -8.02 0.19
CA GLU A 29 -3.27 -6.76 0.88
C GLU A 29 -3.43 -6.88 2.42
N PRO A 30 -4.10 -7.92 2.98
CA PRO A 30 -4.19 -8.08 4.44
C PRO A 30 -2.82 -8.31 5.10
N GLU A 31 -1.93 -9.02 4.42
CA GLU A 31 -0.57 -9.30 4.89
C GLU A 31 0.25 -8.02 4.92
N VAL A 32 0.22 -7.24 3.83
CA VAL A 32 0.88 -5.93 3.73
C VAL A 32 0.40 -5.01 4.85
N LYS A 33 -0.92 -4.97 5.12
CA LYS A 33 -1.48 -4.17 6.22
C LYS A 33 -0.96 -4.59 7.59
N ARG A 34 -0.82 -5.90 7.84
CA ARG A 34 -0.25 -6.42 9.09
C ARG A 34 1.22 -6.03 9.23
N ILE A 35 2.00 -6.19 8.18
CA ILE A 35 3.42 -5.81 8.15
C ILE A 35 3.56 -4.30 8.42
N MET A 36 2.78 -3.47 7.72
CA MET A 36 2.79 -2.02 7.93
C MET A 36 2.37 -1.64 9.36
N GLN A 37 1.36 -2.29 9.92
CA GLN A 37 0.90 -2.02 11.28
C GLN A 37 1.93 -2.45 12.35
N ALA A 38 2.63 -3.57 12.12
CA ALA A 38 3.63 -4.09 13.06
C ALA A 38 4.94 -3.28 13.04
N ASN A 39 5.31 -2.71 11.88
CA ASN A 39 6.59 -2.03 11.70
C ASN A 39 6.50 -0.50 11.78
N LEU A 40 5.34 0.10 11.54
CA LEU A 40 5.17 1.55 11.62
C LEU A 40 4.62 2.00 12.98
N LYS A 41 5.03 3.20 13.39
CA LYS A 41 4.39 3.90 14.51
C LYS A 41 2.91 4.18 14.18
N PRO A 42 2.01 4.21 15.18
CA PRO A 42 0.58 4.44 14.96
C PRO A 42 0.26 5.72 14.17
N SER A 43 1.03 6.78 14.38
CA SER A 43 0.92 8.05 13.65
C SER A 43 1.27 7.90 12.16
N SER A 44 2.36 7.20 11.85
CA SER A 44 2.79 6.91 10.48
C SER A 44 1.81 5.98 9.76
N TYR A 45 1.30 4.95 10.45
CA TYR A 45 0.28 4.05 9.91
C TYR A 45 -1.02 4.81 9.56
N LYS A 46 -1.43 5.76 10.41
CA LYS A 46 -2.59 6.62 10.15
C LYS A 46 -2.39 7.49 8.90
N LEU A 47 -1.17 8.04 8.71
CA LEU A 47 -0.83 8.79 7.51
C LEU A 47 -0.87 7.90 6.27
N TRP A 48 -0.37 6.67 6.38
CA TRP A 48 -0.37 5.70 5.28
C TRP A 48 -1.77 5.35 4.81
N ARG A 49 -2.67 5.09 5.76
CA ARG A 49 -4.07 4.82 5.47
C ARG A 49 -4.74 5.98 4.74
N LYS A 50 -4.37 7.24 5.03
CA LYS A 50 -4.88 8.41 4.29
C LYS A 50 -4.39 8.42 2.84
N ARG A 51 -3.10 8.13 2.60
CA ARG A 51 -2.53 8.07 1.23
C ARG A 51 -3.15 6.95 0.40
N VAL A 52 -3.23 5.74 0.94
CA VAL A 52 -3.87 4.59 0.27
C VAL A 52 -5.30 4.92 -0.15
N ARG A 53 -6.07 5.59 0.71
CA ARG A 53 -7.42 6.06 0.36
C ARG A 53 -7.39 7.06 -0.79
N TRP A 54 -6.52 8.06 -0.73
CA TRP A 54 -6.39 9.09 -1.77
C TRP A 54 -6.00 8.49 -3.13
N ILE A 55 -5.05 7.55 -3.17
CA ILE A 55 -4.64 6.82 -4.39
C ILE A 55 -5.83 6.06 -4.98
N LYS A 56 -6.61 5.38 -4.13
CA LYS A 56 -7.82 4.67 -4.55
C LYS A 56 -8.87 5.61 -5.16
N GLU A 57 -9.07 6.79 -4.57
CA GLU A 57 -9.99 7.78 -5.12
C GLU A 57 -9.49 8.42 -6.42
N LYS A 58 -8.18 8.69 -6.52
CA LYS A 58 -7.54 9.18 -7.76
C LYS A 58 -7.75 8.19 -8.92
N LYS A 59 -7.50 6.90 -8.71
CA LYS A 59 -7.74 5.86 -9.74
C LYS A 59 -9.22 5.74 -10.11
N LYS A 60 -10.15 5.88 -9.14
CA LYS A 60 -11.60 5.86 -9.42
C LYS A 60 -12.03 7.02 -10.32
N LYS A 61 -11.43 8.20 -10.19
CA LYS A 61 -11.72 9.37 -11.03
C LYS A 61 -11.27 9.21 -12.49
N SER A 62 -10.26 8.38 -12.76
CA SER A 62 -9.77 8.14 -14.13
C SER A 62 -10.72 7.29 -14.99
N ASN A 63 -11.71 6.62 -14.39
CA ASN A 63 -12.70 5.80 -15.10
C ASN A 63 -14.03 6.53 -15.36
N ASN A 64 -14.10 7.83 -15.10
CA ASN A 64 -15.29 8.65 -15.31
C ASN A 64 -14.94 9.84 -16.24
N PHE A 65 -14.64 9.53 -17.49
CA PHE A 65 -14.78 10.48 -18.59
C PHE A 65 -15.91 9.95 -19.48
N PRO A 66 -17.02 10.69 -19.67
CA PRO A 66 -18.05 10.32 -20.64
C PRO A 66 -17.51 10.36 -22.08
#